data_AF-A0A929YG77-F1
#
_entry.id   AF-A0A929YG77-F1
#
_cell.length_a   1.000
_cell.length_b   1.000
_cell.length_c   1.000
_cell.angle_alpha   90.00
_cell.angle_beta   90.00
_cell.angle_gamma   90.00
#
_symmetry.space_group_name_H-M   'P 1'
#
loop_
_entity.id
_entity.type
_entity.pdbx_description
1 polymer ?
#
loop_
_entity_poly.entity_id
_entity_poly.type
_entity_poly.pdbx_seq_one_letter_code
_entity_poly.pdbx_strand_id
1 'polypeptide(L)' 'MLRSMYSGVAGLKVHQTRMDVIGNNIANVNTTAYKYQAINFSDVMYQTSQHASGAPQTTGGVN' A
#
# COMPACT_ATOMS: atom_id res chain seq x y z
N MET A 1 0.09 -12.96 -12.42
CA MET A 1 0.60 -13.63 -11.20
C MET A 1 1.69 -12.83 -10.50
N LEU A 2 2.71 -12.31 -11.21
CA LEU A 2 3.78 -11.48 -10.62
C LEU A 2 3.24 -10.29 -9.81
N ARG A 3 2.32 -9.48 -10.35
CA ARG A 3 1.75 -8.30 -9.65
C ARG A 3 0.99 -8.65 -8.37
N SER A 4 0.28 -9.79 -8.36
CA SER A 4 -0.43 -10.30 -7.18
C SER A 4 0.53 -10.75 -6.08
N MET A 5 1.64 -11.39 -6.46
CA MET A 5 2.68 -11.80 -5.52
C MET A 5 3.42 -10.60 -4.94
N TYR A 6 3.73 -9.58 -5.76
CA TYR A 6 4.31 -8.32 -5.28
C TYR A 6 3.37 -7.58 -4.31
N SER A 7 2.07 -7.57 -4.59
CA SER A 7 1.06 -7.01 -3.67
C SER A 7 0.99 -7.78 -2.35
N GLY A 8 1.07 -9.11 -2.39
CA GLY A 8 1.09 -9.95 -1.18
C GLY A 8 2.35 -9.75 -0.34
N VAL A 9 3.53 -9.73 -0.97
CA VAL A 9 4.81 -9.48 -0.29
C VAL A 9 4.86 -8.05 0.28
N ALA A 10 4.34 -7.06 -0.43
CA ALA A 10 4.21 -5.70 0.07
C ALA A 10 3.31 -5.64 1.32
N GLY A 11 2.16 -6.32 1.32
CA GLY A 11 1.27 -6.41 2.48
C GLY A 11 1.92 -7.06 3.70
N LEU A 12 2.65 -8.16 3.50
CA LEU A 12 3.38 -8.84 4.58
C LEU A 12 4.49 -7.96 5.16
N LYS A 13 5.24 -7.25 4.31
CA LYS A 13 6.29 -6.33 4.76
C LYS A 13 5.72 -5.18 5.57
N VAL A 14 4.59 -4.63 5.13
CA VAL A 14 3.83 -3.58 5.84
C VAL A 14 3.34 -4.08 7.20
N HIS A 15 2.83 -5.32 7.27
CA HIS A 15 2.45 -5.94 8.54
C HIS A 15 3.64 -6.14 9.48
N GLN A 16 4.80 -6.57 8.97
CA GLN A 16 6.00 -6.70 9.79
C GLN A 16 6.41 -5.35 10.41
N THR A 17 6.47 -4.28 9.61
CA THR A 17 6.80 -2.94 10.12
C THR A 17 5.78 -2.45 11.16
N ARG A 18 4.50 -2.79 11.00
CA ARG A 18 3.47 -2.49 12.02
C ARG A 18 3.75 -3.21 13.33
N MET A 19 4.09 -4.49 13.27
CA MET A 19 4.40 -5.30 14.46
C MET A 19 5.65 -4.78 15.18
N ASP A 20 6.66 -4.33 14.44
CA ASP A 20 7.87 -3.75 15.02
C ASP A 20 7.57 -2.44 15.77
N VAL A 21 6.73 -1.57 15.21
CA VAL A 21 6.30 -0.31 15.87
C VAL A 21 5.45 -0.60 17.10
N ILE A 22 4.51 -1.56 17.03
CA ILE A 22 3.71 -1.97 18.19
C ILE A 22 4.62 -2.55 19.28
N GLY A 23 5.57 -3.42 18.91
CA GLY A 23 6.54 -4.00 19.84
C GLY A 23 7.38 -2.93 20.53
N ASN A 24 7.87 -1.93 19.78
CA ASN A 24 8.63 -0.82 20.34
C ASN A 24 7.79 0.03 21.31
N ASN A 25 6.53 0.32 20.96
CA ASN A 25 5.60 1.05 21.83
C ASN A 25 5.32 0.31 23.14
N ILE A 26 5.11 -1.02 23.07
CA ILE A 26 4.85 -1.85 24.25
C ILE A 26 6.10 -1.95 25.12
N ALA A 27 7.27 -2.17 24.52
CA ALA A 27 8.54 -2.28 25.25
C ALA A 27 8.88 -1.01 26.02
N ASN A 28 8.51 0.17 25.50
CA ASN A 28 8.82 1.47 26.10
C ASN A 28 7.64 2.11 26.84
N VAL A 29 6.58 1.35 27.14
CA VAL A 29 5.38 1.90 27.82
C VAL A 29 5.69 2.54 29.18
N ASN A 30 6.72 2.03 29.89
CA ASN A 30 7.14 2.53 31.20
C ASN A 30 8.36 3.47 31.13
N THR A 31 8.88 3.76 29.93
CA THR A 31 10.05 4.63 29.76
C THR A 31 9.62 6.10 29.85
N THR A 32 10.18 6.84 30.80
CA THR A 32 9.85 8.26 30.99
C THR A 32 10.15 9.06 29.72
N ALA A 33 9.21 9.93 29.32
CA ALA A 33 9.29 10.75 28.10
C ALA A 33 9.31 9.99 26.75
N TYR A 34 8.92 8.71 26.73
CA TYR A 34 8.72 8.00 25.46
C TYR A 34 7.59 8.61 24.63
N LYS A 35 7.82 8.79 23.33
CA LYS A 35 6.82 9.28 22.38
C LYS A 35 6.26 8.11 21.58
N TYR A 36 4.94 7.95 21.65
CA TYR A 36 4.23 6.92 20.90
C TYR A 36 4.48 7.06 19.39
N GLN A 37 4.85 5.96 18.75
CA GLN A 37 5.02 5.90 17.30
C GLN A 37 3.76 5.31 16.66
N ALA A 38 3.12 6.08 15.77
CA ALA A 38 2.00 5.62 14.96
C ALA A 38 2.45 5.46 13.50
N ILE A 39 1.95 4.43 12.83
CA ILE A 39 2.18 4.20 11.41
C ILE A 39 0.83 4.29 10.67
N ASN A 40 0.82 5.04 9.57
CA ASN A 40 -0.34 5.17 8.69
C ASN A 40 -0.01 4.52 7.36
N PHE A 41 -0.93 3.71 6.84
CA PHE A 41 -0.78 3.07 5.53
C PHE A 41 -1.54 3.88 4.48
N SER A 42 -0.93 4.03 3.31
CA SER A 42 -1.58 4.57 2.12
C SER A 42 -1.48 3.53 1.01
N ASP A 43 -2.51 3.48 0.19
CA ASP A 43 -2.57 2.56 -0.93
C ASP A 43 -1.67 3.03 -2.08
N VAL A 44 -1.20 2.07 -2.87
CA VAL A 44 -0.47 2.34 -4.11
C VAL A 44 -1.47 2.68 -5.23
N MET A 45 -1.03 3.52 -6.16
CA MET A 45 -1.80 3.89 -7.34
C MET A 45 -2.36 2.64 -8.06
N TYR A 46 -3.69 2.53 -8.07
CA TYR A 46 -4.38 1.51 -8.85
C TYR A 46 -4.18 1.79 -10.34
N GLN A 47 -3.65 0.82 -11.08
CA GLN A 47 -3.68 0.89 -12.53
C GLN A 47 -5.12 0.63 -12.99
N THR A 48 -5.90 1.70 -13.17
CA THR A 48 -7.15 1.67 -13.94
C THR A 48 -6.77 1.35 -15.38
N SER A 49 -6.88 0.07 -15.75
CA SER A 49 -6.87 -0.32 -17.16
C SER A 49 -8.22 0.11 -17.74
N GLN A 50 -8.33 1.38 -18.16
CA GLN A 50 -9.37 1.69 -19.13
C GLN A 50 -9.06 0.83 -20.35
N HIS A 51 -9.98 -0.05 -20.72
CA HIS A 51 -9.94 -0.61 -22.07
C HIS A 51 -9.97 0.59 -23.00
N ALA A 52 -8.93 0.77 -23.82
CA ALA A 52 -9.07 1.63 -24.99
C ALA A 52 -10.28 1.08 -25.74
N SER A 53 -11.40 1.79 -25.69
CA SER A 53 -12.56 1.48 -26.50
C SER A 53 -12.07 1.49 -27.93
N GLY A 54 -12.03 0.30 -28.54
CA GLY A 54 -11.66 0.15 -29.94
C GLY A 54 -12.51 1.13 -30.74
N ALA A 55 -11.85 2.00 -31.50
CA ALA A 55 -12.53 2.99 -32.32
C ALA A 55 -13.55 2.28 -33.22
N PRO A 56 -14.85 2.69 -33.24
CA PRO A 56 -15.68 2.44 -34.40
C PRO A 56 -15.00 3.12 -35.59
N GLN A 57 -15.08 2.50 -36.77
CA GLN A 57 -14.34 2.82 -38.01
C GLN A 57 -14.47 4.28 -38.53
N THR A 58 -15.13 5.18 -37.80
CA THR A 58 -15.51 6.53 -38.23
C THR A 58 -15.21 7.68 -37.26
N THR A 59 -14.78 7.44 -36.01
CA THR A 59 -14.42 8.55 -35.12
C THR A 59 -13.24 8.20 -34.21
N GLY A 60 -12.18 9.00 -34.31
CA GLY A 60 -10.92 8.81 -33.59
C GLY A 60 -11.11 8.67 -32.08
N GLY A 61 -10.45 7.65 -31.52
CA GLY A 61 -10.40 7.45 -30.08
C GLY A 61 -9.74 8.64 -29.39
N VAL A 62 -10.43 9.19 -28.40
CA VAL A 62 -9.88 10.19 -27.47
C VAL A 62 -9.27 9.44 -26.28
N ASN A 63 -8.03 9.82 -25.94
CA ASN A 63 -7.41 9.49 -24.65
C ASN A 63 -8.16 10.18 -23.51
#